data_AF-A0A932XC58-F1
#
_entry.id   AF-A0A932XC58-F1
#
_cell.length_a   1.000
_cell.length_b   1.000
_cell.length_c   1.000
_cell.angle_alpha   90.00
_cell.angle_beta   90.00
_cell.angle_gamma   90.00
#
_symmetry.space_group_name_H-M   'P 1'
#
loop_
_entity.id
_entity.type
_entity.pdbx_description
1 polymer ?
#
loop_
_entity_poly.entity_id
_entity_poly.type
_entity_poly.pdbx_seq_one_letter_code
_entity_poly.pdbx_strand_id
1 'polypeptide(L)'
;MAQSPPTGLPGFIAATSSLAARFPLTPDGTRRFVLAFAEQMAYIRVQDAWNPWRFLRQMEGNPPLRWGTHGFKRGLVDDRNPARHYAAFVFVGFWLPGWMAALLLWLWELAGYVRYGFHWSQADIRSGYVGLWHGRLIRDYGHTILPSLLARDLAETGQGWSRLSRNGEKAVGNVKREIERRSRVSRFTFL
;
A
#
# COMPACT_ATOMS: atom_id res chain seq x y z
N MET A 1 30.30 9.03 8.15
CA MET A 1 29.14 8.98 9.06
C MET A 1 28.07 8.12 8.41
N ALA A 2 27.81 6.91 8.93
CA ALA A 2 26.74 6.07 8.42
C ALA A 2 25.39 6.68 8.84
N GLN A 3 24.59 7.14 7.87
CA GLN A 3 23.23 7.59 8.15
C GLN A 3 22.42 6.37 8.61
N SER A 4 21.84 6.43 9.81
CA SER A 4 20.90 5.40 10.27
C SER A 4 19.81 5.21 9.21
N PRO A 5 19.40 3.97 8.91
CA PRO A 5 18.34 3.74 7.94
C PRO A 5 17.10 4.53 8.36
N PRO A 6 16.44 5.23 7.42
CA PRO A 6 15.27 6.03 7.74
C PRO A 6 14.21 5.15 8.40
N THR A 7 13.72 5.58 9.57
CA THR A 7 12.63 4.93 10.30
C THR A 7 11.30 5.61 9.99
N GLY A 8 10.20 5.04 10.47
CA GLY A 8 8.86 5.59 10.29
C GLY A 8 8.39 5.64 8.83
N LEU A 9 7.48 6.57 8.55
CA LEU A 9 6.91 6.77 7.22
C LEU A 9 7.99 7.09 6.16
N PRO A 10 9.02 7.93 6.40
CA PRO A 10 10.08 8.15 5.42
C PRO A 10 10.82 6.86 5.03
N GLY A 11 11.11 6.01 6.02
CA GLY A 11 11.70 4.70 5.79
C GLY A 11 10.82 3.78 4.96
N PHE A 12 9.52 3.80 5.26
CA PHE A 12 8.54 3.01 4.54
C PHE A 12 8.38 3.47 3.08
N ILE A 13 8.34 4.78 2.83
CA ILE A 13 8.30 5.36 1.47
C ILE A 13 9.57 5.00 0.70
N ALA A 14 10.75 5.14 1.33
CA ALA A 14 12.01 4.80 0.70
C ALA A 14 12.07 3.31 0.30
N ALA A 15 11.72 2.41 1.23
CA ALA A 15 11.68 0.97 0.98
C ALA A 15 10.69 0.62 -0.15
N THR A 16 9.50 1.24 -0.15
CA THR A 16 8.50 1.04 -1.19
C THR A 16 8.99 1.52 -2.55
N SER A 17 9.68 2.66 -2.59
CA SER A 17 10.25 3.23 -3.81
C SER A 17 11.34 2.33 -4.39
N SER A 18 12.26 1.86 -3.54
CA SER A 18 13.30 0.92 -3.92
C SER A 18 12.75 -0.43 -4.38
N LEU A 19 11.63 -0.88 -3.80
CA LEU A 19 10.96 -2.10 -4.25
C LEU A 19 10.29 -1.90 -5.60
N ALA A 20 9.57 -0.79 -5.80
CA ALA A 20 8.88 -0.47 -7.03
C ALA A 20 9.83 -0.40 -8.23
N ALA A 21 11.02 0.18 -8.04
CA ALA A 21 12.03 0.29 -9.10
C ALA A 21 12.55 -1.06 -9.64
N ARG A 22 12.29 -2.18 -8.94
CA ARG A 22 12.74 -3.53 -9.36
C ARG A 22 11.79 -4.20 -10.34
N PHE A 23 10.59 -3.67 -10.54
CA PHE A 23 9.57 -4.30 -11.37
C PHE A 23 9.26 -3.43 -12.59
N PRO A 24 9.08 -4.03 -13.78
CA PRO A 24 8.68 -3.28 -14.97
C PRO A 24 7.25 -2.77 -14.81
N LEU A 25 6.94 -1.60 -15.38
CA LEU A 25 5.58 -1.03 -15.40
C LEU A 25 4.68 -1.75 -16.42
N THR A 26 4.37 -3.00 -16.13
CA THR A 26 3.45 -3.85 -16.85
C THR A 26 2.41 -4.43 -15.88
N PRO A 27 1.29 -4.99 -16.37
CA PRO A 27 0.32 -5.66 -15.50
C PRO A 27 0.95 -6.79 -14.67
N ASP A 28 1.81 -7.61 -15.28
CA ASP A 28 2.53 -8.68 -14.58
C ASP A 28 3.53 -8.14 -13.54
N GLY A 29 4.33 -7.13 -13.92
CA GLY A 29 5.27 -6.49 -13.00
C GLY A 29 4.57 -5.87 -11.79
N THR A 30 3.39 -5.27 -12.00
CA THR A 30 2.56 -4.72 -10.92
C THR A 30 2.03 -5.81 -9.99
N ARG A 31 1.55 -6.96 -10.52
CA ARG A 31 1.12 -8.10 -9.68
C ARG A 31 2.27 -8.63 -8.83
N ARG A 32 3.44 -8.81 -9.44
CA ARG A 32 4.65 -9.29 -8.76
C ARG A 32 5.15 -8.30 -7.70
N PHE A 33 5.07 -7.00 -7.99
CA PHE A 33 5.33 -5.95 -7.00
C PHE A 33 4.39 -6.08 -5.80
N VAL A 34 3.08 -6.18 -6.03
CA VAL A 34 2.09 -6.26 -4.93
C VAL A 34 2.31 -7.50 -4.06
N LEU A 35 2.65 -8.64 -4.67
CA LEU A 35 3.02 -9.85 -3.93
C LEU A 35 4.28 -9.63 -3.06
N ALA A 36 5.35 -9.08 -3.65
CA ALA A 36 6.58 -8.80 -2.92
C ALA A 36 6.39 -7.74 -1.81
N PHE A 37 5.57 -6.73 -2.06
CA PHE A 37 5.22 -5.68 -1.12
C PHE A 37 4.42 -6.26 0.05
N ALA A 38 3.40 -7.08 -0.21
CA ALA A 38 2.61 -7.73 0.82
C ALA A 38 3.47 -8.69 1.67
N GLU A 39 4.39 -9.44 1.05
CA GLU A 39 5.30 -10.32 1.78
C GLU A 39 6.27 -9.53 2.68
N GLN A 40 6.92 -8.48 2.17
CA GLN A 40 7.93 -7.75 2.93
C GLN A 40 7.33 -6.86 4.02
N MET A 41 6.17 -6.27 3.76
CA MET A 41 5.60 -5.21 4.60
C MET A 41 4.50 -5.72 5.52
N ALA A 42 3.71 -6.71 5.07
CA ALA A 42 2.61 -7.30 5.84
C ALA A 42 2.85 -8.75 6.27
N TYR A 43 3.93 -9.39 5.79
CA TYR A 43 4.17 -10.82 5.92
C TYR A 43 3.04 -11.66 5.35
N ILE A 44 2.54 -11.32 4.17
CA ILE A 44 1.55 -12.15 3.47
C ILE A 44 2.28 -13.04 2.48
N ARG A 45 2.25 -14.36 2.69
CA ARG A 45 2.78 -15.36 1.75
C ARG A 45 1.61 -16.10 1.15
N VAL A 46 1.40 -15.91 -0.15
CA VAL A 46 0.29 -16.57 -0.84
C VAL A 46 0.46 -18.10 -0.81
N GLN A 47 1.70 -18.61 -0.74
CA GLN A 47 2.01 -20.04 -0.57
C GLN A 47 1.37 -20.65 0.68
N ASP A 48 1.18 -19.87 1.74
CA ASP A 48 0.57 -20.33 2.98
C ASP A 48 -0.96 -20.22 2.97
N ALA A 49 -1.56 -19.56 1.97
CA ALA A 49 -3.01 -19.38 1.88
C ALA A 49 -3.78 -20.72 1.71
N TRP A 50 -3.12 -21.75 1.19
CA TRP A 50 -3.70 -23.11 1.11
C TRP A 50 -3.84 -23.80 2.47
N ASN A 51 -3.12 -23.34 3.50
CA ASN A 51 -3.23 -23.84 4.87
C ASN A 51 -3.71 -22.71 5.79
N PRO A 52 -5.02 -22.62 6.06
CA PRO A 52 -5.59 -21.49 6.79
C PRO A 52 -4.99 -21.34 8.20
N TRP A 53 -4.59 -22.43 8.86
CA TRP A 53 -3.93 -22.36 10.17
C TRP A 53 -2.53 -21.73 10.10
N ARG A 54 -1.75 -22.05 9.07
CA ARG A 54 -0.45 -21.40 8.85
C ARG A 54 -0.61 -19.95 8.47
N PHE A 55 -1.58 -19.64 7.61
CA PHE A 55 -1.90 -18.28 7.22
C PHE A 55 -2.32 -17.42 8.43
N LEU A 56 -3.16 -17.96 9.32
CA LEU A 56 -3.54 -17.26 10.55
C LEU A 56 -2.34 -17.01 11.48
N ARG A 57 -1.49 -18.03 11.70
CA ARG A 57 -0.23 -17.84 12.48
C ARG A 57 0.70 -16.82 11.83
N GLN A 58 0.74 -16.78 10.51
CA GLN A 58 1.51 -15.80 9.76
C GLN A 58 0.97 -14.37 9.97
N MET A 59 -0.36 -14.23 9.96
CA MET A 59 -1.05 -12.98 10.27
C MET A 59 -0.96 -12.59 11.76
N GLU A 60 -0.43 -13.45 12.64
CA GLU A 60 -0.04 -13.08 14.00
C GLU A 60 1.44 -12.66 14.08
N GLY A 61 2.28 -13.14 13.16
CA GLY A 61 3.72 -12.89 13.13
C GLY A 61 4.11 -11.44 12.84
N ASN A 62 5.35 -11.07 13.19
CA ASN A 62 5.90 -9.77 12.84
C ASN A 62 6.45 -9.78 11.40
N PRO A 63 6.20 -8.74 10.59
CA PRO A 63 6.81 -8.66 9.28
C PRO A 63 8.33 -8.49 9.35
N PRO A 64 9.06 -8.90 8.29
CA PRO A 64 10.52 -8.79 8.22
C PRO A 64 11.01 -7.35 8.43
N LEU A 65 10.22 -6.38 7.97
CA LEU A 65 10.52 -4.96 8.09
C LEU A 65 9.51 -4.27 9.01
N ARG A 66 10.03 -3.41 9.90
CA ARG A 66 9.25 -2.67 10.88
C ARG A 66 9.79 -1.24 10.93
N TRP A 67 8.89 -0.27 10.79
CA TRP A 67 9.29 1.14 10.71
C TRP A 67 8.87 1.95 11.93
N GLY A 68 8.00 1.40 12.79
CA GLY A 68 7.39 2.16 13.87
C GLY A 68 6.37 3.18 13.36
N THR A 69 5.95 4.09 14.23
CA THR A 69 4.82 5.00 13.99
C THR A 69 5.23 6.40 13.55
N HIS A 70 6.52 6.72 13.61
CA HIS A 70 7.02 8.07 13.35
C HIS A 70 6.64 8.58 11.95
N GLY A 71 6.11 9.80 11.87
CA GLY A 71 5.73 10.45 10.60
C GLY A 71 4.42 9.95 9.97
N PHE A 72 3.81 8.89 10.49
CA PHE A 72 2.46 8.51 10.12
C PHE A 72 1.44 9.46 10.75
N LYS A 73 0.37 9.75 10.01
CA LYS A 73 -0.78 10.52 10.48
C LYS A 73 -1.39 9.83 11.70
N ARG A 74 -1.52 10.56 12.82
CA ARG A 74 -1.97 9.98 14.11
C ARG A 74 -3.32 9.27 14.02
N GLY A 75 -4.24 9.79 13.20
CA GLY A 75 -5.56 9.18 13.00
C GLY A 75 -5.57 7.87 12.21
N LEU A 76 -4.42 7.36 11.77
CA LEU A 76 -4.23 6.10 11.03
C LEU A 76 -3.32 5.11 11.79
N VAL A 77 -2.92 5.44 13.01
CA VAL A 77 -1.98 4.65 13.80
C VAL A 77 -2.66 4.21 15.08
N ASP A 78 -2.82 2.90 15.25
CA ASP A 78 -3.25 2.30 16.52
C ASP A 78 -2.26 1.25 17.06
N ASP A 79 -1.33 0.79 16.22
CA ASP A 79 -0.35 -0.23 16.57
C ASP A 79 1.10 0.30 16.51
N ARG A 80 2.05 -0.56 16.88
CA ARG A 80 3.49 -0.26 16.80
C ARG A 80 4.06 -0.43 15.39
N ASN A 81 3.25 -0.81 14.39
CA ASN A 81 3.71 -1.05 13.02
C ASN A 81 2.62 -0.77 11.95
N PRO A 82 2.21 0.49 11.78
CA PRO A 82 1.05 0.86 10.96
C PRO A 82 1.23 0.49 9.48
N ALA A 83 2.48 0.42 9.02
CA ALA A 83 2.84 -0.03 7.68
C ALA A 83 2.32 -1.44 7.36
N ARG A 84 2.26 -2.32 8.37
CA ARG A 84 1.83 -3.72 8.22
C ARG A 84 0.35 -3.80 7.87
N HIS A 85 -0.50 -3.20 8.70
CA HIS A 85 -1.95 -3.16 8.49
C HIS A 85 -2.27 -2.49 7.16
N TYR A 86 -1.68 -1.33 6.90
CA TYR A 86 -1.82 -0.64 5.63
C TYR A 86 -1.47 -1.54 4.43
N ALA A 87 -0.31 -2.21 4.46
CA ALA A 87 0.15 -3.03 3.34
C ALA A 87 -0.74 -4.25 3.10
N ALA A 88 -1.30 -4.85 4.16
CA ALA A 88 -2.28 -5.93 4.04
C ALA A 88 -3.52 -5.46 3.27
N PHE A 89 -4.05 -4.27 3.60
CA PHE A 89 -5.21 -3.74 2.89
C PHE A 89 -4.91 -3.26 1.47
N VAL A 90 -3.69 -2.81 1.17
CA VAL A 90 -3.25 -2.61 -0.22
C VAL A 90 -3.32 -3.90 -1.02
N PHE A 91 -2.83 -5.00 -0.45
CA PHE A 91 -2.92 -6.33 -1.09
C PHE A 91 -4.37 -6.73 -1.36
N VAL A 92 -5.23 -6.62 -0.33
CA VAL A 92 -6.67 -6.93 -0.45
C VAL A 92 -7.35 -6.07 -1.52
N GLY A 93 -7.15 -4.75 -1.49
CA GLY A 93 -7.77 -3.82 -2.43
C GLY A 93 -7.31 -3.99 -3.87
N PHE A 94 -6.10 -4.52 -4.07
CA PHE A 94 -5.59 -4.85 -5.39
C PHE A 94 -6.30 -6.07 -6.00
N TRP A 95 -6.51 -7.14 -5.22
CA TRP A 95 -7.05 -8.40 -5.74
C TRP A 95 -8.58 -8.46 -5.74
N LEU A 96 -9.25 -7.84 -4.77
CA LEU A 96 -10.69 -7.94 -4.62
C LEU A 96 -11.45 -6.75 -5.23
N PRO A 97 -12.70 -6.93 -5.69
CA PRO A 97 -13.59 -5.82 -5.98
C PRO A 97 -13.95 -5.07 -4.69
N GLY A 98 -14.23 -3.76 -4.81
CA GLY A 98 -14.31 -2.86 -3.65
C GLY A 98 -15.30 -3.29 -2.56
N TRP A 99 -16.44 -3.87 -2.93
CA TRP A 99 -17.43 -4.35 -1.96
C TRP A 99 -16.95 -5.58 -1.17
N MET A 100 -16.24 -6.52 -1.83
CA MET A 100 -15.65 -7.69 -1.15
C MET A 100 -14.50 -7.27 -0.25
N ALA A 101 -13.67 -6.34 -0.72
CA ALA A 101 -12.57 -5.78 0.05
C ALA A 101 -13.07 -5.09 1.33
N ALA A 102 -14.15 -4.30 1.23
CA ALA A 102 -14.79 -3.69 2.38
C ALA A 102 -15.37 -4.74 3.33
N LEU A 103 -16.06 -5.76 2.81
CA LEU A 103 -16.58 -6.86 3.63
C LEU A 103 -15.46 -7.60 4.37
N LEU A 104 -14.33 -7.86 3.71
CA LEU A 104 -13.17 -8.50 4.36
C LEU A 104 -12.57 -7.61 5.46
N LEU A 105 -12.47 -6.30 5.23
CA LEU A 105 -12.05 -5.34 6.26
C LEU A 105 -12.98 -5.43 7.48
N TRP A 106 -14.30 -5.40 7.29
CA TRP A 106 -15.26 -5.51 8.40
C TRP A 106 -15.19 -6.86 9.12
N LEU A 107 -15.02 -7.97 8.41
CA LEU A 107 -14.83 -9.28 9.03
C LEU A 107 -13.53 -9.36 9.84
N TRP A 108 -12.45 -8.76 9.32
CA TRP A 108 -11.17 -8.70 10.02
C TRP A 108 -11.26 -7.90 11.31
N GLU A 109 -11.91 -6.73 11.25
CA GLU A 109 -12.16 -5.89 12.43
C GLU A 109 -13.07 -6.57 13.44
N LEU A 110 -14.11 -7.27 12.99
CA LEU A 110 -14.99 -8.04 13.88
C LEU A 110 -14.22 -9.17 14.58
N ALA A 111 -13.34 -9.87 13.86
CA ALA A 111 -12.47 -10.89 14.45
C ALA A 111 -11.48 -10.28 15.46
N GLY A 112 -10.89 -9.12 15.13
CA GLY A 112 -10.04 -8.35 16.03
C GLY A 112 -10.77 -7.89 17.30
N TYR A 113 -11.98 -7.35 17.14
CA TYR A 113 -12.84 -6.91 18.23
C TYR A 113 -13.14 -8.02 19.23
N VAL A 114 -13.49 -9.22 18.74
CA VAL A 114 -13.69 -10.40 19.59
C VAL A 114 -12.38 -10.83 20.27
N ARG A 115 -11.26 -10.80 19.53
CA ARG A 115 -9.94 -11.24 20.03
C ARG A 115 -9.34 -10.31 21.09
N TYR A 116 -9.51 -9.00 20.95
CA TYR A 116 -8.89 -7.99 21.82
C TYR A 116 -9.85 -7.48 22.91
N GLY A 117 -10.87 -8.26 23.24
CA GLY A 117 -11.75 -8.00 24.38
C GLY A 117 -12.66 -6.79 24.17
N PHE A 118 -13.34 -6.74 23.02
CA PHE A 118 -14.34 -5.72 22.70
C PHE A 118 -13.77 -4.29 22.54
N HIS A 119 -12.51 -4.16 22.15
CA HIS A 119 -11.89 -2.89 21.78
C HIS A 119 -11.94 -2.67 20.28
N TRP A 120 -12.40 -1.50 19.87
CA TRP A 120 -12.63 -1.15 18.46
C TRP A 120 -11.63 -0.10 18.00
N SER A 121 -10.83 -0.41 16.97
CA SER A 121 -9.87 0.56 16.43
C SER A 121 -10.46 1.35 15.27
N GLN A 122 -10.76 2.62 15.52
CA GLN A 122 -11.14 3.53 14.43
C GLN A 122 -9.98 3.85 13.50
N ALA A 123 -8.73 3.76 13.99
CA ALA A 123 -7.54 4.02 13.20
C ALA A 123 -7.25 2.87 12.22
N ASP A 124 -7.43 1.61 12.63
CA ASP A 124 -7.22 0.45 11.75
C ASP A 124 -8.25 0.42 10.61
N ILE A 125 -9.52 0.73 10.88
CA ILE A 125 -10.54 0.87 9.85
C ILE A 125 -10.17 1.95 8.83
N ARG A 126 -9.75 3.14 9.30
CA ARG A 126 -9.37 4.24 8.42
C ARG A 126 -8.14 3.90 7.58
N SER A 127 -7.12 3.32 8.21
CA SER A 127 -5.92 2.82 7.53
C SER A 127 -6.29 1.77 6.49
N GLY A 128 -7.23 0.88 6.84
CA GLY A 128 -7.77 -0.14 5.96
C GLY A 128 -8.44 0.43 4.73
N TYR A 129 -9.36 1.38 4.86
CA TYR A 129 -9.98 2.03 3.70
C TYR A 129 -8.96 2.72 2.79
N VAL A 130 -7.96 3.40 3.35
CA VAL A 130 -6.87 4.03 2.57
C VAL A 130 -6.08 2.94 1.81
N GLY A 131 -5.72 1.86 2.48
CA GLY A 131 -5.03 0.71 1.86
C GLY A 131 -5.86 0.10 0.73
N LEU A 132 -7.15 -0.19 0.95
CA LEU A 132 -8.05 -0.75 -0.06
C LEU A 132 -8.15 0.15 -1.30
N TRP A 133 -8.30 1.46 -1.09
CA TRP A 133 -8.35 2.44 -2.16
C TRP A 133 -7.04 2.48 -2.95
N HIS A 134 -5.89 2.50 -2.27
CA HIS A 134 -4.59 2.49 -2.92
C HIS A 134 -4.35 1.19 -3.70
N GLY A 135 -4.75 0.04 -3.16
CA GLY A 135 -4.68 -1.24 -3.87
C GLY A 135 -5.44 -1.21 -5.19
N ARG A 136 -6.65 -0.63 -5.18
CA ARG A 136 -7.43 -0.43 -6.41
C ARG A 136 -6.73 0.52 -7.38
N LEU A 137 -6.20 1.65 -6.91
CA LEU A 137 -5.46 2.58 -7.77
C LEU A 137 -4.22 1.93 -8.40
N ILE A 138 -3.48 1.11 -7.65
CA ILE A 138 -2.33 0.36 -8.18
C ILE A 138 -2.77 -0.61 -9.28
N ARG A 139 -3.93 -1.27 -9.12
CA ARG A 139 -4.47 -2.15 -10.16
C ARG A 139 -4.76 -1.39 -11.45
N ASP A 140 -5.32 -0.19 -11.33
CA ASP A 140 -5.79 0.58 -12.47
C ASP A 140 -4.67 1.39 -13.15
N TYR A 141 -3.66 1.84 -12.39
CA TYR A 141 -2.62 2.78 -12.86
C TYR A 141 -1.17 2.26 -12.72
N GLY A 142 -0.96 1.10 -12.10
CA GLY A 142 0.35 0.50 -11.88
C GLY A 142 1.00 0.87 -10.55
N HIS A 143 2.02 0.12 -10.15
CA HIS A 143 2.62 0.18 -8.81
C HIS A 143 3.50 1.41 -8.53
N THR A 144 3.97 2.11 -9.56
CA THR A 144 4.88 3.26 -9.42
C THR A 144 4.25 4.46 -8.72
N ILE A 145 2.91 4.52 -8.62
CA ILE A 145 2.19 5.58 -7.92
C ILE A 145 2.21 5.41 -6.39
N LEU A 146 2.46 4.18 -5.89
CA LEU A 146 2.29 3.86 -4.47
C LEU A 146 3.16 4.74 -3.55
N PRO A 147 4.45 5.00 -3.82
CA PRO A 147 5.25 5.89 -2.98
C PRO A 147 4.67 7.31 -2.85
N SER A 148 4.09 7.83 -3.92
CA SER A 148 3.44 9.15 -3.91
C SER A 148 2.14 9.14 -3.09
N LEU A 149 1.35 8.07 -3.21
CA LEU A 149 0.14 7.87 -2.39
C LEU A 149 0.48 7.77 -0.89
N LEU A 150 1.54 7.03 -0.54
CA LEU A 150 2.05 6.94 0.83
C LEU A 150 2.41 8.31 1.39
N ALA A 151 3.21 9.09 0.63
CA ALA A 151 3.65 10.42 1.04
C ALA A 151 2.48 11.41 1.18
N ARG A 152 1.42 11.23 0.40
CA ARG A 152 0.24 12.10 0.39
C ARG A 152 -0.72 11.78 1.54
N ASP A 153 -1.10 10.51 1.67
CA ASP A 153 -2.30 10.13 2.43
C ASP A 153 -1.95 9.52 3.80
N LEU A 154 -0.71 9.04 4.00
CA LEU A 154 -0.24 8.54 5.30
C LEU A 154 0.57 9.58 6.09
N ALA A 155 1.01 10.68 5.47
CA ALA A 155 1.73 11.74 6.18
C ALA A 155 0.78 12.64 6.96
N GLU A 156 1.22 13.14 8.12
CA GLU A 156 0.49 14.16 8.87
C GLU A 156 0.51 15.49 8.08
N THR A 157 -0.68 16.06 7.83
CA THR A 157 -0.83 17.29 7.04
C THR A 157 -0.12 18.44 7.74
N GLY A 158 1.08 18.80 7.27
CA GLY A 158 1.89 19.87 7.85
C GLY A 158 3.41 19.71 7.72
N GLN A 159 3.94 18.50 7.43
CA GLN A 159 5.39 18.26 7.43
C GLN A 159 6.06 17.98 6.07
N GLY A 160 5.34 17.81 4.96
CA GLY A 160 6.01 17.43 3.69
C GLY A 160 5.28 17.67 2.38
N TRP A 161 4.06 18.21 2.41
CA TRP A 161 3.21 18.23 1.22
C TRP A 161 3.63 19.25 0.17
N SER A 162 4.24 20.38 0.57
CA SER A 162 4.49 21.52 -0.33
C SER A 162 5.59 21.30 -1.39
N ARG A 163 6.48 20.31 -1.19
CA ARG A 163 7.60 19.99 -2.11
C ARG A 163 7.39 18.71 -2.93
N LEU A 164 6.74 17.69 -2.37
CA LEU A 164 6.51 16.40 -3.04
C LEU A 164 5.22 16.38 -3.88
N SER A 165 4.17 17.10 -3.46
CA SER A 165 2.90 17.21 -4.19
C SER A 165 3.09 17.81 -5.60
N ARG A 166 3.93 18.85 -5.71
CA ARG A 166 4.22 19.53 -6.99
C ARG A 166 4.91 18.63 -8.03
N ASN A 167 5.66 17.62 -7.59
CA ASN A 167 6.32 16.68 -8.48
C ASN A 167 5.45 15.44 -8.76
N GLY A 168 4.65 14.99 -7.78
CA GLY A 168 3.70 13.90 -7.95
C GLY A 168 2.55 14.26 -8.91
N GLU A 169 1.97 15.45 -8.79
CA GLU A 169 0.94 15.94 -9.72
C GLU A 169 1.48 16.09 -11.14
N LYS A 170 2.73 16.55 -11.28
CA LYS A 170 3.41 16.61 -12.57
C LYS A 170 3.66 15.21 -13.15
N ALA A 171 4.05 14.24 -12.31
CA ALA A 171 4.29 12.86 -12.75
C ALA A 171 3.00 12.18 -13.23
N VAL A 172 1.90 12.29 -12.47
CA VAL A 172 0.58 11.76 -12.86
C VAL A 172 0.06 12.46 -14.12
N GLY A 173 0.21 13.78 -14.21
CA GLY A 173 -0.13 14.53 -15.41
C GLY A 173 0.71 14.16 -16.64
N ASN A 174 1.99 13.85 -16.46
CA ASN A 174 2.86 13.39 -17.55
C ASN A 174 2.56 11.96 -17.99
N VAL A 175 2.28 11.04 -17.06
CA VAL A 175 1.86 9.67 -17.39
C VAL A 175 0.53 9.67 -18.14
N LYS A 176 -0.44 10.46 -17.69
CA LYS A 176 -1.73 10.61 -18.39
C LYS A 176 -1.55 11.13 -19.82
N ARG A 177 -0.71 12.16 -20.01
CA ARG A 177 -0.39 12.72 -21.34
C ARG A 177 0.34 11.73 -22.24
N GLU A 178 1.26 10.93 -21.69
CA GLU A 178 2.00 9.92 -22.46
C GLU A 178 1.08 8.77 -22.92
N ILE A 179 0.14 8.34 -22.05
CA ILE A 179 -0.89 7.34 -22.40
C ILE A 179 -1.84 7.88 -23.49
N GLU A 180 -2.28 9.13 -23.39
CA GLU A 180 -3.09 9.80 -24.42
C GLU A 180 -2.32 9.96 -25.74
N ARG A 181 -1.01 10.21 -25.68
CA ARG A 181 -0.17 10.35 -26.88
C ARG A 181 0.01 9.01 -27.60
N ARG A 182 0.31 7.94 -26.87
CA ARG A 182 0.48 6.59 -27.44
C ARG A 182 -0.82 6.04 -28.03
N SER A 183 -1.96 6.32 -27.40
CA SER A 183 -3.27 5.90 -27.92
C SER A 183 -3.70 6.67 -29.19
N ARG A 184 -3.24 7.90 -29.42
CA ARG A 184 -3.42 8.61 -30.70
C ARG A 184 -2.52 8.08 -31.82
N VAL A 185 -1.27 7.74 -31.51
CA VAL A 185 -0.34 7.23 -32.54
C VAL A 185 -0.78 5.87 -33.08
N SER A 186 -1.31 4.97 -32.24
CA SER A 186 -1.88 3.70 -32.71
C SER A 186 -3.13 3.83 -33.59
N ARG A 187 -3.84 4.96 -33.59
CA ARG A 187 -4.99 5.18 -34.50
C ARG A 187 -4.59 5.65 -35.89
N PHE A 188 -3.35 6.06 -36.11
CA PHE A 188 -2.88 6.59 -37.40
C PHE A 188 -2.02 5.61 -38.20
N THR A 189 -1.75 4.40 -37.69
CA THR A 189 -0.92 3.39 -38.39
C THR A 189 -1.75 2.29 -39.07
N PHE A 190 -3.07 2.45 -39.17
CA PHE A 190 -4.00 1.51 -39.82
C PHE A 190 -4.88 2.21 -40.87
N LEU A 191 -4.30 3.13 -41.65
CA LEU A 191 -4.86 3.61 -42.91
C LEU A 191 -3.79 3.56 -44.00
#